data_AF-A0A1F3SRT1-F1
#
_entry.id   AF-A0A1F3SRT1-F1
#
_cell.length_a   1.000
_cell.length_b   1.000
_cell.length_c   1.000
_cell.angle_alpha   90.00
_cell.angle_beta   90.00
_cell.angle_gamma   90.00
#
_symmetry.space_group_name_H-M   'P 1'
#
loop_
_entity.id
_entity.type
_entity.pdbx_description
1 polymer ?
#
loop_
_entity_poly.entity_id
_entity_poly.type
_entity_poly.pdbx_seq_one_letter_code
_entity_poly.pdbx_strand_id
1 'polypeptide(L)'
;MGSMKDALLKAGIKPVTVENERPKRPVKEVVTKSVAHQMARDFCEVCEMIMPDVEKYRHRNPTTTAEWICIGCADKIEIHDDTRQTCQSEYAKKGIFKRFFGPTKRFPPGTQSPR
;
A
#
# COMPACT_ATOMS: atom_id res chain seq x y z
N MET A 1 4.47 -29.96 -56.44
CA MET A 1 3.41 -29.65 -55.44
C MET A 1 3.74 -28.28 -54.86
N GLY A 2 2.95 -27.26 -55.18
CA GLY A 2 3.21 -25.89 -54.74
C GLY A 2 2.91 -25.76 -53.25
N SER A 3 3.87 -25.24 -52.49
CA SER A 3 3.70 -24.97 -51.07
C SER A 3 2.56 -23.97 -50.89
N MET A 4 1.70 -24.16 -49.87
CA MET A 4 0.60 -23.26 -49.50
C MET A 4 1.05 -21.78 -49.44
N LYS A 5 2.32 -21.55 -49.09
CA LYS A 5 2.95 -20.24 -49.02
C LYS A 5 2.96 -19.50 -50.37
N ASP A 6 3.17 -20.22 -51.48
CA ASP A 6 3.25 -19.62 -52.82
C ASP A 6 1.86 -19.24 -53.34
N ALA A 7 0.82 -20.00 -52.98
CA ALA A 7 -0.56 -19.67 -53.30
C ALA A 7 -1.02 -18.39 -52.58
N LEU A 8 -0.61 -18.21 -51.33
CA LEU A 8 -0.94 -17.02 -50.52
C LEU A 8 -0.25 -15.75 -51.04
N LEU A 9 1.01 -15.86 -51.47
CA LEU A 9 1.74 -14.74 -52.08
C LEU A 9 1.13 -14.34 -53.43
N LYS A 10 0.73 -15.32 -54.25
CA LYS A 10 0.08 -15.08 -55.55
C LYS A 10 -1.32 -14.45 -55.40
N ALA A 11 -2.00 -14.70 -54.29
CA ALA A 11 -3.27 -14.08 -53.93
C ALA A 11 -3.14 -12.65 -53.38
N GLY A 12 -1.93 -12.07 -53.35
CA GLY A 12 -1.69 -10.69 -52.93
C GLY A 12 -1.69 -10.48 -51.41
N ILE A 13 -1.71 -11.56 -50.62
CA ILE A 13 -1.63 -11.49 -49.17
C ILE A 13 -0.16 -11.23 -48.79
N LYS A 14 0.16 -9.97 -48.49
CA LYS A 14 1.48 -9.59 -48.00
C LYS A 14 1.67 -10.16 -46.58
N PRO A 15 2.82 -10.78 -46.26
CA PRO A 15 3.11 -11.14 -44.88
C PRO A 15 3.15 -9.86 -44.05
N VAL A 16 2.25 -9.77 -43.07
CA VAL A 16 2.24 -8.69 -42.09
C VAL A 16 3.52 -8.82 -41.29
N THR A 17 4.45 -7.88 -41.47
CA THR A 17 5.59 -7.72 -40.58
C THR A 17 5.06 -7.59 -39.16
N VAL A 18 5.66 -8.29 -38.22
CA VAL A 18 5.21 -8.37 -36.82
C VAL A 18 5.35 -6.98 -36.17
N GLU A 19 4.36 -6.11 -36.37
CA GLU A 19 4.36 -4.70 -35.93
C GLU A 19 4.18 -4.53 -34.42
N ASN A 20 4.03 -5.63 -33.68
CA ASN A 20 3.85 -5.60 -32.23
C ASN A 20 4.98 -6.36 -31.50
N GLU A 21 6.23 -6.09 -31.87
CA GLU A 21 7.33 -6.24 -30.91
C GLU A 21 7.30 -5.07 -29.92
N ARG A 22 6.30 -5.10 -29.02
CA ARG A 22 6.33 -4.24 -27.83
C ARG A 22 7.66 -4.51 -27.15
N PRO A 23 8.55 -3.52 -26.94
CA PRO A 23 9.82 -3.76 -26.29
C PRO A 23 9.50 -4.36 -24.92
N LYS A 24 9.86 -5.63 -24.73
CA LYS A 24 9.79 -6.24 -23.41
C LYS A 24 10.73 -5.40 -22.56
N ARG A 25 10.15 -4.59 -21.66
CA ARG A 25 10.94 -3.88 -20.65
C ARG A 25 11.90 -4.92 -20.06
N PRO A 26 13.21 -4.62 -19.94
CA PRO A 26 14.12 -5.54 -19.29
C PRO A 26 13.45 -5.91 -17.96
N VAL A 27 13.16 -7.21 -17.82
CA VAL A 27 12.62 -7.77 -16.58
C VAL A 27 13.69 -7.42 -15.57
N LYS A 28 13.48 -6.33 -14.84
CA LYS A 28 14.38 -5.92 -13.77
C LYS A 28 14.54 -7.16 -12.91
N GLU A 29 15.79 -7.54 -12.80
CA GLU A 29 16.32 -8.68 -12.07
C GLU A 29 15.42 -9.03 -10.91
N VAL A 30 14.98 -10.28 -10.93
CA VAL A 30 14.46 -11.08 -9.84
C VAL A 30 14.47 -10.31 -8.52
N VAL A 31 13.34 -9.69 -8.22
CA VAL A 31 13.06 -9.20 -6.88
C VAL A 31 12.87 -10.44 -6.01
N THR A 32 13.97 -11.09 -5.60
CA THR A 32 14.04 -11.88 -4.36
C THR A 32 13.97 -10.91 -3.18
N LYS A 33 12.96 -10.04 -3.17
CA LYS A 33 12.42 -9.61 -1.89
C LYS A 33 11.66 -10.84 -1.44
N SER A 34 12.27 -11.57 -0.49
CA SER A 34 11.50 -12.28 0.52
C SER A 34 10.18 -11.55 0.67
N VAL A 35 9.08 -12.23 0.36
CA VAL A 35 7.74 -11.65 0.47
C VAL A 35 7.69 -11.04 1.85
N ALA A 36 7.82 -9.71 1.93
CA ALA A 36 7.98 -9.00 3.18
C ALA A 36 6.59 -9.02 3.80
N HIS A 37 6.27 -10.15 4.44
CA HIS A 37 5.01 -10.37 5.10
C HIS A 37 4.87 -9.29 6.16
N GLN A 38 4.03 -8.31 5.82
CA GLN A 38 3.42 -7.31 6.69
C GLN A 38 4.36 -6.75 7.77
N MET A 39 5.31 -5.90 7.36
CA MET A 39 6.13 -5.13 8.30
C MET A 39 5.30 -4.11 9.12
N ALA A 40 4.09 -3.79 8.65
CA ALA A 40 3.20 -2.83 9.30
C ALA A 40 1.86 -3.48 9.62
N ARG A 41 1.30 -3.15 10.78
CA ARG A 41 -0.03 -3.59 11.21
C ARG A 41 -1.06 -2.59 10.71
N ASP A 42 -1.97 -3.08 9.87
CA ASP A 42 -3.00 -2.31 9.18
C ASP A 42 -4.42 -2.67 9.65
N PHE A 43 -4.56 -3.56 10.63
CA PHE A 43 -5.84 -3.95 11.19
C PHE A 43 -6.26 -3.05 12.36
N CYS A 44 -7.44 -2.43 12.26
CA CYS A 44 -8.04 -1.64 13.33
C CYS A 44 -8.84 -2.54 14.28
N GLU A 45 -8.52 -2.51 15.56
CA GLU A 45 -9.17 -3.32 16.61
C GLU A 45 -10.55 -2.79 17.03
N VAL A 46 -10.91 -1.57 16.61
CA VAL A 46 -12.22 -0.96 16.93
C VAL A 46 -13.27 -1.27 15.88
N CYS A 47 -12.94 -1.08 14.60
CA CYS A 47 -13.88 -1.34 13.51
C CYS A 47 -13.66 -2.68 12.82
N GLU A 48 -12.65 -3.45 13.24
CA GLU A 48 -12.31 -4.78 12.72
C GLU A 48 -12.05 -4.79 11.19
N MET A 49 -11.57 -3.66 10.67
CA MET A 49 -11.26 -3.48 9.25
C MET A 49 -9.78 -3.22 9.04
N ILE A 50 -9.29 -3.65 7.88
CA ILE A 50 -7.96 -3.30 7.38
C ILE A 50 -8.03 -1.88 6.83
N MET A 51 -7.25 -0.98 7.42
CA MET A 51 -7.23 0.44 7.09
C MET A 51 -5.78 0.94 6.93
N PRO A 52 -5.50 1.80 5.93
CA PRO A 52 -4.14 2.26 5.62
C PRO A 52 -3.58 3.29 6.61
N ASP A 53 -4.39 3.75 7.55
CA ASP A 53 -4.15 4.83 8.52
C ASP A 53 -4.06 4.34 9.98
N VAL A 54 -3.92 3.03 10.19
CA VAL A 54 -3.82 2.43 11.53
C VAL A 54 -2.50 2.77 12.22
N GLU A 55 -2.60 3.21 13.47
CA GLU A 55 -1.46 3.48 14.34
C GLU A 55 -1.67 2.89 15.73
N LYS A 56 -0.57 2.72 16.47
CA LYS A 56 -0.61 2.29 17.86
C LYS A 56 -0.78 3.48 18.79
N TYR A 57 -1.77 3.41 19.66
CA TYR A 57 -2.03 4.37 20.73
C TYR A 57 -1.87 3.69 22.08
N ARG A 58 -1.19 4.35 23.01
CA ARG A 58 -1.15 3.94 24.41
C ARG A 58 -2.00 4.90 25.22
N HIS A 59 -3.31 4.69 25.20
CA HIS A 59 -4.27 5.50 25.95
C HIS A 59 -4.80 4.75 27.17
N ARG A 60 -5.44 5.49 28.09
CA ARG A 60 -6.11 4.94 29.28
C ARG A 60 -7.63 5.13 29.22
N ASN A 61 -8.19 5.24 28.01
CA ASN A 61 -9.62 5.40 27.81
C ASN A 61 -10.37 4.18 28.40
N PRO A 62 -11.38 4.36 29.28
CA PRO A 62 -12.15 3.26 29.84
C PRO A 62 -13.05 2.53 28.84
N THR A 63 -13.39 3.16 27.71
CA THR A 63 -14.36 2.62 26.74
C THR A 63 -13.77 1.55 25.82
N THR A 64 -12.45 1.56 25.58
CA THR A 64 -11.80 0.58 24.72
C THR A 64 -10.42 0.18 25.23
N THR A 65 -10.09 -1.09 25.09
CA THR A 65 -8.75 -1.65 25.34
C THR A 65 -7.93 -1.81 24.06
N ALA A 66 -8.51 -1.47 22.91
CA ALA A 66 -7.81 -1.52 21.62
C ALA A 66 -6.58 -0.60 21.65
N GLU A 67 -5.44 -1.08 21.14
CA GLU A 67 -4.24 -0.26 21.00
C GLU A 67 -4.00 0.12 19.53
N TRP A 68 -4.46 -0.69 18.58
CA TRP A 68 -4.27 -0.49 17.15
C TRP A 68 -5.53 0.08 16.51
N ILE A 69 -5.51 1.38 16.20
CA ILE A 69 -6.74 2.11 15.86
C ILE A 69 -6.50 2.98 14.61
N CYS A 70 -7.46 2.99 13.68
CA CYS A 70 -7.47 3.92 12.55
C CYS A 70 -7.87 5.34 12.99
N ILE A 71 -7.59 6.35 12.16
CA ILE A 71 -7.88 7.76 12.50
C ILE A 71 -9.37 7.94 12.81
N GLY A 72 -10.24 7.39 11.95
CA GLY A 72 -11.68 7.54 12.10
C GLY A 72 -12.22 6.97 13.41
N CYS A 73 -11.68 5.84 13.87
CA CYS A 73 -12.05 5.26 15.17
C CYS A 73 -11.42 6.02 16.33
N ALA A 74 -10.16 6.45 16.19
CA ALA A 74 -9.48 7.22 17.22
C ALA A 74 -10.18 8.57 17.47
N ASP A 75 -10.70 9.22 16.43
CA ASP A 75 -11.47 10.46 16.55
C ASP A 75 -12.85 10.24 17.17
N LYS A 76 -13.55 9.15 16.81
CA LYS A 76 -14.86 8.80 17.40
C LYS A 76 -14.79 8.49 18.88
N ILE A 77 -13.68 7.89 19.33
CA ILE A 77 -13.45 7.51 20.74
C ILE A 77 -12.66 8.61 21.48
N GLU A 78 -12.45 9.77 20.83
CA GLU A 78 -11.81 10.94 21.43
C GLU A 78 -10.41 10.65 22.00
N ILE A 79 -9.64 9.78 21.33
CA ILE A 79 -8.29 9.42 21.74
C ILE A 79 -7.31 10.45 21.22
N HIS A 80 -6.66 11.20 22.12
CA HIS A 80 -5.65 12.19 21.73
C HIS A 80 -4.44 11.58 21.01
N ASP A 81 -3.99 12.28 19.96
CA ASP A 81 -2.83 11.85 19.16
C ASP A 81 -1.49 11.93 19.89
N ASP A 82 -1.43 12.65 21.02
CA ASP A 82 -0.24 12.69 21.87
C ASP A 82 0.14 11.30 22.39
N THR A 83 -0.88 10.44 22.59
CA THR A 83 -0.74 9.05 23.03
C THR A 83 -0.30 8.10 21.91
N ARG A 84 -0.21 8.60 20.66
CA ARG A 84 0.29 7.82 19.52
C ARG A 84 1.77 7.49 19.70
N GLN A 85 2.09 6.22 19.56
CA GLN A 85 3.45 5.68 19.70
C GLN A 85 4.14 5.45 18.35
N THR A 86 3.38 5.16 17.30
CA THR A 86 3.92 4.78 15.99
C THR A 86 3.62 5.82 14.91
N CYS A 87 4.41 5.77 13.83
CA CYS A 87 4.25 6.56 12.61
C CYS A 87 4.40 5.64 11.38
N GLN A 88 3.70 4.50 11.39
CA GLN A 88 3.93 3.42 10.43
C GLN A 88 2.94 3.39 9.27
N SER A 89 1.76 3.97 9.46
CA SER A 89 0.70 3.96 8.48
C SER A 89 1.13 4.61 7.17
N GLU A 90 0.48 4.24 6.07
CA GLU A 90 0.75 4.91 4.79
C GLU A 90 0.44 6.41 4.88
N TYR A 91 -0.61 6.75 5.63
CA TYR A 91 -1.05 8.13 5.78
C TYR A 91 -0.01 8.96 6.53
N ALA A 92 0.58 8.40 7.59
CA ALA A 92 1.63 9.08 8.34
C ALA A 92 2.90 9.22 7.50
N LYS A 93 3.30 8.17 6.78
CA LYS A 93 4.46 8.20 5.86
C LYS A 93 4.29 9.21 4.71
N LYS A 94 3.07 9.34 4.17
CA LYS A 94 2.74 10.30 3.10
C LYS A 94 2.52 11.72 3.62
N GLY A 95 2.52 11.95 4.93
CA GLY A 95 2.27 13.26 5.54
C GLY A 95 0.81 13.74 5.42
N ILE A 96 -0.12 12.83 5.14
CA ILE A 96 -1.57 13.10 5.02
C ILE A 96 -2.36 12.65 6.26
N PHE A 97 -1.68 12.13 7.27
CA PHE A 97 -2.27 11.78 8.56
C PHE A 97 -2.75 13.05 9.26
N LYS A 98 -4.08 13.21 9.35
CA LYS A 98 -4.73 14.39 9.93
C LYS A 98 -5.87 13.94 10.82
N ARG A 99 -5.83 14.34 12.09
CA ARG A 99 -6.89 14.09 13.07
C ARG A 99 -7.97 15.16 12.98
N PHE A 100 -9.22 14.78 13.22
CA PHE A 100 -10.32 15.71 13.44
C PHE A 100 -10.46 16.07 14.92
N PHE A 101 -10.11 15.14 15.82
CA PHE A 101 -10.14 15.37 17.25
C PHE A 101 -8.73 15.71 17.78
N GLY A 102 -8.57 16.95 18.26
CA GLY A 102 -7.33 17.43 18.86
C GLY A 102 -6.18 17.69 17.86
N PRO A 103 -5.01 18.12 18.35
CA PRO A 103 -3.85 18.34 17.52
C PRO A 103 -3.27 17.03 16.98
N THR A 104 -2.74 17.06 15.75
CA THR A 104 -1.99 15.94 15.19
C THR A 104 -0.52 16.03 15.60
N LYS A 105 -0.02 15.00 16.30
CA LYS A 105 1.38 14.85 16.69
C LYS A 105 2.26 14.76 15.45
N ARG A 106 3.35 15.52 15.46
CA ARG A 106 4.34 15.48 14.38
C ARG A 106 5.50 14.58 14.78
N PHE A 107 5.83 13.63 13.91
CA PHE A 107 7.03 12.81 14.05
C PHE A 107 8.17 13.43 13.23
N PRO A 108 9.42 13.41 13.73
CA PRO A 108 10.56 13.82 12.93
C PRO A 108 10.71 12.92 11.69
N PRO A 109 11.14 13.48 10.54
CA PRO A 109 11.37 12.70 9.34
C PRO A 109 12.44 11.62 9.61
N GLY A 110 12.11 10.36 9.32
CA GLY A 110 13.01 9.21 9.54
C GLY A 110 12.78 8.43 10.83
N THR A 111 11.85 8.85 11.69
CA THR A 111 11.48 8.09 12.90
C THR A 111 10.70 6.84 12.53
N GLN A 112 11.39 5.71 12.36
CA GLN A 112 10.74 4.40 12.28
C GLN A 112 10.44 3.92 13.71
N SER A 113 9.25 3.35 13.91
CA SER A 113 8.86 2.82 15.22
C SER A 113 9.91 1.84 15.75
N PRO A 114 10.23 1.86 17.06
CA PRO A 114 11.10 0.85 17.65
C PRO A 114 10.46 -0.55 17.44
N ARG A 115 11.32 -1.54 17.13
CA ARG A 115 10.93 -2.95 16.98
C ARG A 115 10.47 -3.54 18.30
#